data_AF-A0A9E4STV2-F1
#
_entry.id   AF-A0A9E4STV2-F1
#
_cell.length_a   1.000
_cell.length_b   1.000
_cell.length_c   1.000
_cell.angle_alpha   90.00
_cell.angle_beta   90.00
_cell.angle_gamma   90.00
#
_symmetry.space_group_name_H-M   'P 1'
#
loop_
_entity.id
_entity.type
_entity.pdbx_description
1 polymer ?
#
loop_
_entity_poly.entity_id
_entity_poly.type
_entity_poly.pdbx_seq_one_letter_code
_entity_poly.pdbx_strand_id
1 'polypeptide(L)'
;MNGLAKALDEYLALCRALGFELRQTAQSLPRFVRFVEHEGGTFITTELALRWAQEDPEASSVTHADRLAMVRRFAAWRSAEDPRTQVPLVRLLPRRYQRPTPYIYSNEEVQSIVSSAASLPSATGLRGLTFSTVFGLLAVTGMRIGEAVALDRDDVDLRAGVITIRTGKFGKSRLLPIHATTSDVLGHYAKKRDATLPTVRTTRAVRTGAFFVSERGRRVSEWSARDNFVKVSRLIGLRPTAVDGRRGRGPRLHDMRHRFAVSTLIQWYRSGVDVDREIPKLATYLGHKGRDQVYWYLEAVPELLQLATERSTRGASGGAP
;
A
#
# COMPACT_ATOMS: atom_id res chain seq x y z
N MET A 1 1.68 30.00 -25.53
CA MET A 1 1.90 28.90 -24.57
C MET A 1 2.59 29.47 -23.34
N ASN A 2 1.98 29.29 -22.17
CA ASN A 2 2.36 29.97 -20.94
C ASN A 2 3.73 29.52 -20.42
N GLY A 3 4.58 30.46 -19.98
CA GLY A 3 5.95 30.17 -19.54
C GLY A 3 6.03 29.18 -18.39
N LEU A 4 5.00 29.14 -17.51
CA LEU A 4 4.95 28.25 -16.37
C LEU A 4 4.66 26.78 -16.74
N ALA A 5 3.81 26.55 -17.76
CA ALA A 5 3.52 25.20 -18.26
C ALA A 5 4.74 24.58 -18.93
N LYS A 6 5.45 25.36 -19.75
CA LYS A 6 6.71 24.94 -20.37
C LYS A 6 7.77 24.59 -19.32
N ALA A 7 7.94 25.47 -18.33
CA ALA A 7 8.86 25.24 -17.22
C ALA A 7 8.52 23.97 -16.41
N LEU A 8 7.23 23.64 -16.26
CA LEU A 8 6.83 22.39 -15.61
C LEU A 8 7.26 21.16 -16.40
N ASP A 9 7.11 21.17 -17.73
CA ASP A 9 7.51 20.04 -18.58
C ASP A 9 9.02 19.81 -18.52
N GLU A 10 9.82 20.89 -18.54
CA GLU A 10 11.28 20.86 -18.39
C GLU A 10 11.69 20.28 -17.02
N TYR A 11 11.05 20.75 -15.94
CA TYR A 11 11.28 20.23 -14.58
C TYR A 11 10.97 18.73 -14.47
N LEU A 12 9.82 18.29 -15.00
CA LEU A 12 9.43 16.87 -14.95
C LEU A 12 10.36 16.01 -15.81
N ALA A 13 10.83 16.51 -16.96
CA ALA A 13 11.81 15.83 -17.79
C ALA A 13 13.15 15.66 -17.05
N LEU A 14 13.66 16.73 -16.42
CA LEU A 14 14.88 16.69 -15.62
C LEU A 14 14.79 15.67 -14.47
N CYS A 15 13.72 15.71 -13.68
CA CYS A 15 13.52 14.76 -12.60
C CYS A 15 13.43 13.31 -13.10
N ARG A 16 12.81 13.05 -14.26
CA ARG A 16 12.79 11.71 -14.86
C ARG A 16 14.17 11.26 -15.32
N ALA A 17 14.96 12.16 -15.92
CA ALA A 17 16.34 11.89 -16.31
C ALA A 17 17.23 11.53 -15.10
N LEU A 18 16.97 12.16 -13.94
CA LEU A 18 17.60 11.83 -12.66
C LEU A 18 17.06 10.56 -11.99
N GLY A 19 16.09 9.87 -12.60
CA GLY A 19 15.58 8.58 -12.13
C GLY A 19 14.41 8.63 -11.15
N PHE A 20 13.78 9.80 -10.94
CA PHE A 20 12.60 9.91 -10.10
C PHE A 20 11.33 9.40 -10.82
N GLU A 21 10.52 8.57 -10.17
CA GLU A 21 9.26 8.06 -10.75
C GLU A 21 8.14 9.12 -10.80
N LEU A 22 8.19 10.15 -9.95
CA LEU A 22 7.29 11.31 -9.92
C LEU A 22 5.77 11.03 -9.94
N ARG A 23 5.30 9.82 -9.61
CA ARG A 23 3.90 9.39 -9.86
C ARG A 23 2.84 10.41 -9.41
N GLN A 24 2.93 10.89 -8.17
CA GLN A 24 1.99 11.88 -7.63
C GLN A 24 2.31 13.30 -8.12
N THR A 25 3.58 13.68 -8.12
CA THR A 25 4.04 15.00 -8.54
C THR A 25 3.67 15.33 -9.98
N ALA A 26 3.84 14.37 -10.90
CA ALA A 26 3.48 14.51 -12.31
C ALA A 26 1.97 14.59 -12.55
N GLN A 27 1.13 14.17 -11.60
CA GLN A 27 -0.33 14.34 -11.68
C GLN A 27 -0.80 15.64 -11.02
N SER A 28 -0.15 16.05 -9.93
CA SER A 28 -0.55 17.18 -9.10
C SER A 28 -0.04 18.53 -9.63
N LEU A 29 1.21 18.63 -10.06
CA LEU A 29 1.77 19.91 -10.54
C LEU A 29 1.07 20.48 -11.79
N PRO A 30 0.64 19.67 -12.78
CA PRO A 30 -0.17 20.20 -13.88
C PRO A 30 -1.52 20.77 -13.45
N ARG A 31 -2.08 20.33 -12.31
CA ARG A 31 -3.29 20.93 -11.73
C ARG A 31 -2.97 22.25 -11.05
N PHE A 32 -1.84 22.33 -10.36
CA PHE A 32 -1.35 23.57 -9.76
C PHE A 32 -1.09 24.65 -10.83
N VAL A 33 -0.40 24.31 -11.93
CA VAL A 33 -0.12 25.29 -13.00
C VAL A 33 -1.43 25.81 -13.62
N ARG A 34 -2.39 24.93 -13.90
CA ARG A 34 -3.73 25.34 -14.37
C ARG A 34 -4.48 26.20 -13.37
N PHE A 35 -4.33 25.94 -12.07
CA PHE A 35 -4.90 26.79 -11.03
C PHE A 35 -4.28 28.19 -11.04
N VAL A 36 -2.95 28.30 -11.13
CA VAL A 36 -2.25 29.59 -11.21
C VAL A 36 -2.73 30.38 -12.44
N GLU A 37 -2.87 29.71 -13.58
CA GLU A 37 -3.39 30.29 -14.81
C GLU A 37 -4.82 30.81 -14.68
N HIS A 38 -5.69 30.02 -14.06
CA HIS A 38 -7.08 30.39 -13.81
C HIS A 38 -7.21 31.61 -12.89
N GLU A 39 -6.32 31.73 -11.90
CA GLU A 39 -6.23 32.90 -11.01
C GLU A 39 -5.53 34.11 -11.66
N GLY A 40 -5.21 34.06 -12.97
CA GLY A 40 -4.54 35.14 -13.71
C GLY A 40 -3.05 35.28 -13.39
N GLY A 41 -2.46 34.33 -12.66
CA GLY A 41 -1.06 34.33 -12.29
C GLY A 41 -0.14 33.89 -13.44
N THR A 42 1.04 34.50 -13.51
CA THR A 42 2.09 34.16 -14.50
C THR A 42 3.34 33.57 -13.86
N PHE A 43 3.46 33.65 -12.54
CA PHE A 43 4.57 33.13 -11.74
C PHE A 43 4.06 32.53 -10.43
N ILE A 44 4.90 31.73 -9.76
CA ILE A 44 4.53 31.08 -8.50
C ILE A 44 4.64 32.09 -7.36
N THR A 45 3.55 32.30 -6.62
CA THR A 45 3.55 33.05 -5.36
C THR A 45 3.26 32.12 -4.19
N THR A 46 3.69 32.54 -2.99
CA THR A 46 3.39 31.80 -1.75
C THR A 46 1.89 31.70 -1.51
N GLU A 47 1.15 32.77 -1.80
CA GLU A 47 -0.31 32.84 -1.66
C GLU A 47 -1.03 31.83 -2.57
N LEU A 48 -0.71 31.80 -3.87
CA LEU A 48 -1.32 30.87 -4.81
C LEU A 48 -0.98 29.42 -4.47
N ALA A 49 0.26 29.17 -4.03
CA ALA A 49 0.69 27.85 -3.57
C ALA A 49 -0.11 27.37 -2.35
N LEU A 50 -0.38 28.25 -1.38
CA LEU A 50 -1.18 27.94 -0.19
C LEU A 50 -2.64 27.68 -0.53
N ARG A 51 -3.27 28.59 -1.30
CA ARG A 51 -4.67 28.43 -1.73
C ARG A 51 -4.88 27.11 -2.47
N TRP A 52 -3.99 26.78 -3.41
CA TRP A 52 -4.07 25.50 -4.11
C TRP A 52 -3.79 24.29 -3.21
N ALA A 53 -2.85 24.39 -2.28
CA ALA A 53 -2.54 23.29 -1.36
C ALA A 53 -3.72 22.95 -0.44
N GLN A 54 -4.56 23.95 -0.11
CA GLN A 54 -5.72 23.85 0.78
C GLN A 54 -7.07 23.87 0.05
N GLU A 55 -7.06 23.70 -1.28
CA GLU A 55 -8.25 23.71 -2.15
C GLU A 55 -9.36 22.74 -1.69
N ASP A 56 -8.98 21.63 -1.06
CA ASP A 56 -9.90 20.67 -0.45
C ASP A 56 -9.85 20.84 1.08
N PRO A 57 -10.82 21.53 1.70
CA PRO A 57 -10.85 21.73 3.16
C PRO A 57 -11.01 20.43 3.94
N GLU A 58 -11.58 19.39 3.32
CA GLU A 58 -11.80 18.08 3.94
C GLU A 58 -10.54 17.19 3.92
N ALA A 59 -9.51 17.59 3.16
CA ALA A 59 -8.25 16.86 3.11
C ALA A 59 -7.45 17.02 4.41
N SER A 60 -6.67 15.99 4.74
CA SER A 60 -5.83 16.00 5.95
C SER A 60 -4.72 17.06 5.87
N SER A 61 -4.26 17.53 7.04
CA SER A 61 -3.12 18.46 7.15
C SER A 61 -1.83 17.93 6.49
N VAL A 62 -1.64 16.61 6.49
CA VAL A 62 -0.54 15.93 5.77
C VAL A 62 -0.72 16.08 4.27
N THR A 63 -1.93 15.90 3.75
CA THR A 63 -2.24 16.09 2.33
C THR A 63 -1.95 17.53 1.89
N HIS A 64 -2.40 18.52 2.66
CA HIS A 64 -2.11 19.93 2.36
C HIS A 64 -0.60 20.21 2.37
N ALA A 65 0.11 19.72 3.39
CA ALA A 65 1.56 19.89 3.51
C ALA A 65 2.34 19.20 2.36
N ASP A 66 1.93 18.00 1.95
CA ASP A 66 2.55 17.27 0.85
C ASP A 66 2.28 17.96 -0.51
N ARG A 67 1.07 18.51 -0.72
CA ARG A 67 0.74 19.38 -1.86
C ARG A 67 1.68 20.58 -1.93
N LEU A 68 1.82 21.32 -0.83
CA LEU A 68 2.71 22.48 -0.76
C LEU A 68 4.18 22.08 -0.96
N ALA A 69 4.62 20.93 -0.45
CA ALA A 69 5.98 20.44 -0.63
C ALA A 69 6.30 20.10 -2.11
N MET A 70 5.33 19.63 -2.89
CA MET A 70 5.50 19.45 -4.34
C MET A 70 5.71 20.79 -5.05
N VAL A 71 4.85 21.77 -4.76
CA VAL A 71 4.95 23.13 -5.33
C VAL A 71 6.28 23.77 -4.94
N ARG A 72 6.68 23.66 -3.67
CA ARG A 72 7.95 24.21 -3.17
C ARG A 72 9.17 23.70 -3.91
N ARG A 73 9.24 22.39 -4.21
CA ARG A 73 10.35 21.83 -4.98
C ARG A 73 10.39 22.35 -6.41
N PHE A 74 9.23 22.46 -7.05
CA PHE A 74 9.14 23.05 -8.39
C PHE A 74 9.50 24.55 -8.38
N ALA A 75 9.02 25.31 -7.39
CA ALA A 75 9.34 26.71 -7.22
C ALA A 75 10.83 26.94 -6.97
N ALA A 76 11.48 26.11 -6.14
CA ALA A 76 12.92 26.20 -5.87
C ALA A 76 13.77 25.94 -7.13
N TRP A 77 13.33 25.03 -8.00
CA TRP A 77 13.98 24.85 -9.31
C TRP A 77 13.73 26.06 -10.22
N ARG A 78 12.48 26.55 -10.30
CA ARG A 78 12.11 27.66 -11.17
C ARG A 78 12.68 29.02 -10.76
N SER A 79 12.91 29.25 -9.47
CA SER A 79 13.49 30.50 -8.96
C SER A 79 14.91 30.75 -9.45
N ALA A 80 15.61 29.72 -9.93
CA ALA A 80 16.91 29.87 -10.57
C ALA A 80 16.83 30.60 -11.92
N GLU A 81 15.69 30.52 -12.61
CA GLU A 81 15.48 31.09 -13.95
C GLU A 81 14.51 32.28 -13.97
N ASP A 82 13.59 32.36 -13.01
CA ASP A 82 12.62 33.46 -12.89
C ASP A 82 12.61 34.04 -11.47
N PRO A 83 13.27 35.19 -11.24
CA PRO A 83 13.38 35.85 -9.93
C PRO A 83 12.04 36.24 -9.29
N ARG A 84 10.95 36.30 -10.06
CA ARG A 84 9.60 36.61 -9.54
C ARG A 84 8.98 35.41 -8.81
N THR A 85 9.54 34.22 -9.02
CA THR A 85 9.08 32.98 -8.39
C THR A 85 9.39 33.01 -6.90
N GLN A 86 8.34 32.97 -6.08
CA GLN A 86 8.48 32.81 -4.63
C GLN A 86 8.53 31.32 -4.28
N VAL A 87 9.47 30.96 -3.41
CA VAL A 87 9.58 29.61 -2.85
C VAL A 87 8.87 29.58 -1.49
N PRO A 88 7.72 28.89 -1.34
CA PRO A 88 7.00 28.84 -0.07
C PRO A 88 7.88 28.27 1.05
N LEU A 89 7.79 28.83 2.26
CA LEU A 89 8.55 28.33 3.42
C LEU A 89 8.10 26.93 3.85
N VAL A 90 8.99 26.20 4.52
CA VAL A 90 8.75 24.81 4.93
C VAL A 90 7.59 24.68 5.94
N ARG A 91 7.46 25.64 6.85
CA ARG A 91 6.57 25.57 8.02
C ARG A 91 5.23 26.28 7.86
N LEU A 92 4.84 26.69 6.64
CA LEU A 92 3.59 27.40 6.41
C LEU A 92 2.34 26.54 6.69
N LEU A 93 2.45 25.22 6.53
CA LEU A 93 1.38 24.28 6.84
C LEU A 93 1.85 23.24 7.86
N PRO A 94 1.09 22.99 8.93
CA PRO A 94 1.46 22.03 9.94
C PRO A 94 1.36 20.60 9.39
N ARG A 95 2.47 19.89 9.31
CA ARG A 95 2.48 18.47 8.95
C ARG A 95 2.30 17.59 10.19
N ARG A 96 1.07 17.53 10.71
CA ARG A 96 0.72 16.67 11.85
C ARG A 96 0.34 15.28 11.36
N TYR A 97 1.34 14.42 11.18
CA TYR A 97 1.07 13.02 10.85
C TYR A 97 0.65 12.25 12.09
N GLN A 98 -0.65 11.98 12.22
CA GLN A 98 -1.16 11.00 13.17
C GLN A 98 -1.17 9.63 12.49
N ARG A 99 -0.48 8.66 13.09
CA ARG A 99 -0.55 7.27 12.61
C ARG A 99 -1.98 6.77 12.83
N PRO A 100 -2.71 6.38 11.78
CA PRO A 100 -4.07 5.88 11.94
C PRO A 100 -4.03 4.56 12.70
N THR A 101 -4.87 4.42 13.73
CA THR A 101 -5.05 3.16 14.46
C THR A 101 -5.38 2.03 13.49
N PRO A 102 -4.63 0.92 13.50
CA PRO A 102 -4.89 -0.19 12.60
C PRO A 102 -6.19 -0.89 13.00
N TYR A 103 -6.92 -1.39 12.00
CA TYR A 103 -8.02 -2.32 12.26
C TYR A 103 -7.47 -3.73 12.38
N ILE A 104 -7.67 -4.41 13.51
CA ILE A 104 -7.16 -5.79 13.67
C ILE A 104 -8.30 -6.75 13.38
N TYR A 105 -8.29 -7.36 12.18
CA TYR A 105 -9.35 -8.28 11.79
C TYR A 105 -9.37 -9.55 12.65
N SER A 106 -10.56 -10.01 13.03
CA SER A 106 -10.75 -11.33 13.63
C SER A 106 -10.51 -12.47 12.62
N ASN A 107 -10.47 -13.72 13.07
CA ASN A 107 -10.41 -14.87 12.16
C ASN A 107 -11.67 -14.97 11.31
N GLU A 108 -12.83 -14.76 11.94
CA GLU A 108 -14.15 -14.81 11.35
C GLU A 108 -14.30 -13.74 10.28
N GLU A 109 -13.86 -12.50 10.54
CA GLU A 109 -13.90 -11.42 9.56
C GLU A 109 -13.03 -11.72 8.34
N VAL A 110 -11.82 -12.26 8.54
CA VAL A 110 -10.96 -12.67 7.41
C VAL A 110 -11.63 -13.78 6.61
N GLN A 111 -12.21 -14.77 7.28
CA GLN A 111 -12.94 -15.85 6.62
C GLN A 111 -14.14 -15.31 5.82
N SER A 112 -14.93 -14.40 6.39
CA SER A 112 -16.03 -13.73 5.70
C SER A 112 -15.55 -12.94 4.49
N ILE A 113 -14.41 -12.23 4.59
CA ILE A 113 -13.80 -11.52 3.45
C ILE A 113 -13.42 -12.51 2.33
N VAL A 114 -12.73 -13.60 2.65
CA VAL A 114 -12.27 -14.56 1.64
C VAL A 114 -13.46 -15.29 0.99
N SER A 115 -14.43 -15.74 1.79
CA SER A 115 -15.63 -16.43 1.30
C SER A 115 -16.50 -15.51 0.45
N SER A 116 -16.74 -14.27 0.89
CA SER A 116 -17.50 -13.29 0.10
C SER A 116 -16.77 -12.90 -1.19
N ALA A 117 -15.44 -12.80 -1.16
CA ALA A 117 -14.64 -12.59 -2.37
C ALA A 117 -14.76 -13.77 -3.35
N ALA A 118 -14.79 -15.02 -2.87
CA ALA A 118 -14.95 -16.19 -3.71
C ALA A 118 -16.27 -16.19 -4.47
N SER A 119 -17.32 -15.61 -3.89
CA SER A 119 -18.66 -15.46 -4.47
C SER A 119 -18.83 -14.23 -5.37
N LEU A 120 -17.75 -13.49 -5.68
CA LEU A 120 -17.85 -12.33 -6.57
C LEU A 120 -18.34 -12.75 -7.97
N PRO A 121 -19.37 -12.06 -8.53
CA PRO A 121 -19.90 -12.39 -9.85
C PRO A 121 -18.82 -12.36 -10.93
N SER A 122 -18.75 -13.44 -11.69
CA SER A 122 -17.68 -13.71 -12.65
C SER A 122 -18.21 -14.56 -13.80
N ALA A 123 -18.05 -14.11 -15.04
CA ALA A 123 -18.48 -14.88 -16.21
C ALA A 123 -17.66 -16.18 -16.38
N THR A 124 -16.42 -16.17 -15.92
CA THR A 124 -15.48 -17.30 -16.05
C THR A 124 -15.16 -17.98 -14.72
N GLY A 125 -15.74 -17.51 -13.61
CA GLY A 125 -15.36 -17.90 -12.23
C GLY A 125 -14.01 -17.35 -11.75
N LEU A 126 -13.18 -16.77 -12.63
CA LEU A 126 -11.81 -16.39 -12.31
C LEU A 126 -11.72 -15.17 -11.39
N ARG A 127 -12.69 -14.25 -11.43
CA ARG A 127 -12.67 -13.04 -10.58
C ARG A 127 -12.76 -13.40 -9.11
N GLY A 128 -13.74 -14.22 -8.75
CA GLY A 128 -13.96 -14.65 -7.37
C GLY A 128 -12.74 -15.40 -6.85
N LEU A 129 -12.26 -16.37 -7.63
CA LEU A 129 -11.07 -17.14 -7.28
C LEU A 129 -9.81 -16.28 -7.13
N THR A 130 -9.60 -15.29 -8.02
CA THR A 130 -8.43 -14.39 -7.95
C THR A 130 -8.46 -13.56 -6.68
N PHE A 131 -9.57 -12.89 -6.38
CA PHE A 131 -9.62 -11.98 -5.23
C PHE A 131 -9.70 -12.70 -3.90
N SER A 132 -10.37 -13.86 -3.80
CA SER A 132 -10.31 -14.69 -2.60
C SER A 132 -8.89 -15.17 -2.31
N THR A 133 -8.17 -15.61 -3.34
CA THR A 133 -6.76 -16.04 -3.21
C THR A 133 -5.86 -14.88 -2.82
N VAL A 134 -6.00 -13.71 -3.44
CA VAL A 134 -5.21 -12.51 -3.08
C VAL A 134 -5.48 -12.08 -1.63
N PHE A 135 -6.73 -12.01 -1.20
CA PHE A 135 -7.06 -11.57 0.16
C PHE A 135 -6.63 -12.58 1.21
N GLY A 136 -6.81 -13.88 0.95
CA GLY A 136 -6.28 -14.95 1.81
C GLY A 136 -4.76 -14.87 1.93
N LEU A 137 -4.05 -14.71 0.81
CA LEU A 137 -2.59 -14.57 0.80
C LEU A 137 -2.13 -13.37 1.64
N LEU A 138 -2.77 -12.20 1.48
CA LEU A 138 -2.45 -11.02 2.28
C LEU A 138 -2.66 -11.25 3.78
N ALA A 139 -3.73 -11.96 4.16
CA ALA A 139 -4.05 -12.23 5.55
C ALA A 139 -3.05 -13.20 6.22
N VAL A 140 -2.54 -14.18 5.48
CA VAL A 140 -1.62 -15.20 6.03
C VAL A 140 -0.14 -14.86 5.88
N THR A 141 0.22 -13.85 5.09
CA THR A 141 1.62 -13.44 4.86
C THR A 141 1.92 -12.01 5.28
N GLY A 142 0.90 -11.16 5.48
CA GLY A 142 1.10 -9.74 5.74
C GLY A 142 1.87 -8.97 4.66
N MET A 143 2.01 -9.52 3.45
CA MET A 143 2.63 -8.82 2.33
C MET A 143 1.81 -7.60 1.92
N ARG A 144 2.42 -6.64 1.22
CA ARG A 144 1.68 -5.48 0.71
C ARG A 144 0.89 -5.88 -0.53
N ILE A 145 -0.28 -5.25 -0.75
CA ILE A 145 -1.06 -5.50 -1.96
C ILE A 145 -0.25 -5.25 -3.25
N GLY A 146 0.59 -4.21 -3.27
CA GLY A 146 1.48 -3.93 -4.39
C GLY A 146 2.48 -5.05 -4.66
N GLU A 147 2.99 -5.71 -3.62
CA GLU A 147 3.88 -6.87 -3.75
C GLU A 147 3.12 -8.07 -4.32
N ALA A 148 1.94 -8.38 -3.77
CA ALA A 148 1.11 -9.49 -4.23
C ALA A 148 0.73 -9.35 -5.71
N VAL A 149 0.23 -8.20 -6.14
CA VAL A 149 -0.19 -8.01 -7.55
C VAL A 149 0.98 -7.86 -8.52
N ALA A 150 2.18 -7.56 -8.02
CA ALA A 150 3.40 -7.50 -8.82
C ALA A 150 4.05 -8.88 -9.07
N LEU A 151 3.66 -9.92 -8.32
CA LEU A 151 4.20 -11.26 -8.50
C LEU A 151 4.08 -11.74 -9.95
N ASP A 152 5.19 -12.25 -10.46
CA ASP A 152 5.22 -13.07 -11.67
C ASP A 152 5.12 -14.56 -11.32
N ARG A 153 4.85 -15.39 -12.32
CA ARG A 153 4.74 -16.85 -12.17
C ARG A 153 6.01 -17.44 -11.56
N ASP A 154 7.16 -16.95 -12.00
CA ASP A 154 8.47 -17.43 -11.56
C ASP A 154 8.84 -16.96 -10.15
N ASP A 155 8.08 -16.02 -9.57
CA ASP A 155 8.27 -15.59 -8.19
C ASP A 155 7.63 -16.53 -7.18
N VAL A 156 6.81 -17.50 -7.61
CA VAL A 156 6.02 -18.37 -6.74
C VAL A 156 6.47 -19.82 -6.90
N ASP A 157 7.40 -20.25 -6.05
CA ASP A 157 7.84 -21.64 -5.98
C ASP A 157 6.98 -22.41 -4.98
N LEU A 158 5.96 -23.09 -5.51
CA LEU A 158 5.03 -23.90 -4.71
C LEU A 158 5.64 -25.21 -4.21
N ARG A 159 6.74 -25.68 -4.80
CA ARG A 159 7.43 -26.90 -4.35
C ARG A 159 8.32 -26.59 -3.16
N ALA A 160 9.06 -25.48 -3.22
CA ALA A 160 9.85 -25.00 -2.11
C ALA A 160 9.00 -24.31 -1.03
N GLY A 161 7.76 -23.91 -1.36
CA GLY A 161 6.90 -23.15 -0.45
C GLY A 161 7.42 -21.74 -0.20
N VAL A 162 7.92 -21.07 -1.25
CA VAL A 162 8.57 -19.75 -1.14
C VAL A 162 8.04 -18.79 -2.21
N ILE A 163 7.74 -17.56 -1.79
CA ILE A 163 7.44 -16.44 -2.68
C ILE A 163 8.62 -15.45 -2.68
N THR A 164 9.10 -15.09 -3.86
CA THR A 164 10.18 -14.11 -4.04
C THR A 164 9.60 -12.72 -4.28
N ILE A 165 9.79 -11.80 -3.33
CA ILE A 165 9.34 -10.41 -3.48
C ILE A 165 10.46 -9.58 -4.07
N ARG A 166 10.30 -9.15 -5.32
CA ARG A 166 11.20 -8.20 -5.98
C ARG A 166 10.77 -6.77 -5.65
N THR A 167 11.66 -5.97 -5.08
CA THR A 167 11.48 -4.50 -5.00
C THR A 167 12.22 -3.83 -6.17
N GLY A 168 11.69 -2.71 -6.67
CA GLY A 168 12.20 -2.01 -7.87
C GLY A 168 13.66 -1.51 -7.76
N LYS A 169 14.09 -0.84 -8.84
CA LYS A 169 15.46 -0.54 -9.38
C LYS A 169 16.70 -0.48 -8.47
N PHE A 170 16.64 -0.45 -7.13
CA PHE A 170 17.83 -0.40 -6.25
C PHE A 170 17.71 -1.13 -4.89
N GLY A 171 16.99 -2.26 -4.82
CA GLY A 171 17.51 -3.36 -3.99
C GLY A 171 16.68 -3.86 -2.80
N LYS A 172 17.11 -5.08 -2.43
CA LYS A 172 16.60 -6.03 -1.44
C LYS A 172 15.32 -6.75 -1.87
N SER A 173 15.51 -7.78 -2.69
CA SER A 173 14.55 -8.89 -2.76
C SER A 173 14.49 -9.60 -1.41
N ARG A 174 13.33 -10.16 -1.08
CA ARG A 174 13.20 -11.04 0.09
C ARG A 174 12.44 -12.30 -0.27
N LEU A 175 12.84 -13.40 0.37
CA LEU A 175 12.14 -14.66 0.32
C LEU A 175 11.07 -14.67 1.40
N LEU A 176 9.87 -15.08 1.04
CA LEU A 176 8.71 -15.17 1.92
C LEU A 176 8.27 -16.65 1.93
N PRO A 177 8.70 -17.42 2.94
CA PRO A 177 8.20 -18.77 3.15
C PRO A 177 6.70 -18.78 3.43
N ILE A 178 5.99 -19.75 2.85
CA ILE A 178 4.56 -19.96 2.99
C ILE A 178 4.26 -21.38 3.45
N HIS A 179 3.17 -21.55 4.18
CA HIS A 179 2.74 -22.87 4.67
C HIS A 179 2.25 -23.76 3.52
N ALA A 180 2.32 -25.08 3.68
CA ALA A 180 1.88 -26.06 2.67
C ALA A 180 0.43 -25.81 2.20
N THR A 181 -0.48 -25.52 3.14
CA THR A 181 -1.88 -25.19 2.81
C THR A 181 -2.02 -23.91 1.97
N THR A 182 -1.14 -22.92 2.14
CA THR A 182 -1.11 -21.74 1.26
C THR A 182 -0.61 -22.12 -0.13
N SER A 183 0.40 -22.98 -0.20
CA SER A 183 0.92 -23.50 -1.48
C SER A 183 -0.16 -24.26 -2.26
N ASP A 184 -0.98 -25.06 -1.58
CA ASP A 184 -2.09 -25.80 -2.19
C ASP A 184 -3.15 -24.88 -2.80
N VAL A 185 -3.55 -23.83 -2.06
CA VAL A 185 -4.52 -22.83 -2.55
C VAL A 185 -3.97 -22.05 -3.75
N LEU A 186 -2.70 -21.62 -3.69
CA LEU A 186 -2.04 -20.95 -4.80
C LEU A 186 -1.89 -21.87 -6.03
N GLY A 187 -1.61 -23.15 -5.81
CA GLY A 187 -1.56 -24.16 -6.87
C GLY A 187 -2.92 -24.42 -7.51
N HIS A 188 -3.98 -24.49 -6.71
CA HIS A 188 -5.35 -24.59 -7.21
C HIS A 188 -5.72 -23.37 -8.07
N TYR A 189 -5.41 -22.16 -7.59
CA TYR A 189 -5.58 -20.94 -8.35
C TYR A 189 -4.83 -20.99 -9.69
N ALA A 190 -3.54 -21.33 -9.68
CA ALA A 190 -2.71 -21.37 -10.88
C ALA A 190 -3.27 -22.35 -11.94
N LYS A 191 -3.68 -23.55 -11.51
CA LYS A 191 -4.30 -24.56 -12.39
C LYS A 191 -5.60 -24.05 -13.02
N LYS A 192 -6.50 -23.46 -12.21
CA LYS A 192 -7.78 -22.92 -12.72
C LYS A 192 -7.57 -21.73 -13.64
N ARG A 193 -6.69 -20.79 -13.27
CA ARG A 193 -6.29 -19.66 -14.12
C ARG A 193 -5.83 -20.12 -15.50
N ASP A 194 -4.93 -21.10 -15.54
CA ASP A 194 -4.34 -21.57 -16.80
C ASP A 194 -5.31 -22.42 -17.64
N ALA A 195 -6.33 -23.04 -17.03
CA ALA A 195 -7.42 -23.71 -17.73
C ALA A 195 -8.46 -22.73 -18.29
N THR A 196 -8.78 -21.65 -17.54
CA THR A 196 -9.81 -20.68 -17.89
C THR A 196 -9.35 -19.67 -18.94
N LEU A 197 -8.09 -19.24 -18.88
CA LEU A 197 -7.52 -18.34 -19.87
C LEU A 197 -7.00 -19.17 -21.04
N PRO A 198 -7.64 -19.13 -22.22
CA PRO A 198 -7.21 -19.96 -23.33
C PRO A 198 -5.74 -19.68 -23.65
N THR A 199 -5.00 -20.75 -23.96
CA THR A 199 -3.62 -20.68 -24.43
C THR A 199 -3.63 -20.13 -25.85
N VAL A 200 -4.02 -18.86 -26.01
CA VAL A 200 -4.26 -18.24 -27.31
C VAL A 200 -2.91 -17.94 -27.95
N ARG A 201 -2.44 -18.90 -28.73
CA ARG A 201 -1.44 -18.77 -29.80
C ARG A 201 -2.01 -17.97 -30.99
N THR A 202 -2.81 -16.93 -30.77
CA THR A 202 -3.22 -16.01 -31.83
C THR A 202 -2.56 -14.65 -31.60
N THR A 203 -1.44 -14.50 -32.30
CA THR A 203 -0.83 -13.29 -32.92
C THR A 203 -0.83 -11.91 -32.24
N ARG A 204 -1.36 -11.71 -31.03
CA ARG A 204 -1.14 -10.45 -30.26
C ARG A 204 -1.36 -10.52 -28.75
N ALA A 205 -1.85 -11.63 -28.20
CA ALA A 205 -2.00 -11.80 -26.75
C ALA A 205 -0.74 -12.42 -26.13
N VAL A 206 0.23 -11.59 -25.76
CA VAL A 206 1.38 -12.03 -24.95
C VAL A 206 0.84 -12.65 -23.66
N ARG A 207 1.15 -13.94 -23.39
CA ARG A 207 0.86 -14.57 -22.10
C ARG A 207 1.44 -13.68 -21.01
N THR A 208 0.59 -13.15 -20.14
CA THR A 208 1.09 -12.32 -19.04
C THR A 208 1.93 -13.19 -18.10
N GLY A 209 3.15 -12.74 -17.79
CA GLY A 209 4.00 -13.34 -16.78
C GLY A 209 3.42 -13.22 -15.37
N ALA A 210 2.39 -12.38 -15.18
CA ALA A 210 1.77 -12.13 -13.89
C ALA A 210 1.18 -13.41 -13.27
N PHE A 211 1.41 -13.59 -11.97
CA PHE A 211 0.78 -14.67 -11.22
C PHE A 211 -0.71 -14.42 -11.05
N PHE A 212 -1.09 -13.24 -10.53
CA PHE A 212 -2.49 -12.84 -10.37
C PHE A 212 -3.02 -12.04 -11.56
N VAL A 213 -4.11 -12.52 -12.15
CA VAL A 213 -4.71 -11.97 -13.36
C VAL A 213 -6.21 -11.72 -13.19
N SER A 214 -6.70 -10.68 -13.85
CA SER A 214 -8.13 -10.41 -14.01
C SER A 214 -8.78 -11.41 -14.98
N GLU A 215 -10.12 -11.42 -15.03
CA GLU A 215 -10.88 -12.21 -16.01
C GLU A 215 -10.48 -11.94 -17.47
N ARG A 216 -9.93 -10.76 -17.75
CA ARG A 216 -9.41 -10.37 -19.07
C ARG A 216 -8.00 -10.89 -19.35
N GLY A 217 -7.43 -11.72 -18.48
CA GLY A 217 -6.07 -12.25 -18.60
C GLY A 217 -4.96 -11.22 -18.42
N ARG A 218 -5.26 -10.04 -17.87
CA ARG A 218 -4.28 -8.98 -17.56
C ARG A 218 -3.91 -8.99 -16.09
N ARG A 219 -2.68 -8.60 -15.74
CA ARG A 219 -2.23 -8.40 -14.34
C ARG A 219 -3.29 -7.62 -13.54
N VAL A 220 -3.61 -8.12 -12.35
CA VAL A 220 -4.46 -7.39 -11.40
C VAL A 220 -3.79 -6.08 -11.02
N SER A 221 -4.52 -4.96 -11.09
CA SER A 221 -4.01 -3.69 -10.57
C SER A 221 -4.31 -3.56 -9.08
N GLU A 222 -3.49 -2.81 -8.34
CA GLU A 222 -3.79 -2.51 -6.94
C GLU A 222 -5.15 -1.79 -6.80
N TRP A 223 -5.50 -0.96 -7.78
CA TRP A 223 -6.80 -0.29 -7.80
C TRP A 223 -7.95 -1.30 -7.87
N SER A 224 -7.84 -2.32 -8.73
CA SER A 224 -8.85 -3.35 -8.89
C SER A 224 -8.97 -4.23 -7.64
N ALA A 225 -7.84 -4.58 -7.01
CA ALA A 225 -7.85 -5.29 -5.74
C ALA A 225 -8.53 -4.48 -4.63
N ARG A 226 -8.21 -3.19 -4.49
CA ARG A 226 -8.86 -2.30 -3.50
C ARG A 226 -10.35 -2.11 -3.80
N ASP A 227 -10.74 -2.03 -5.08
CA ASP A 227 -12.14 -1.90 -5.48
C ASP A 227 -12.96 -3.14 -5.12
N ASN A 228 -12.46 -4.34 -5.45
CA ASN A 228 -13.12 -5.59 -5.07
C ASN A 228 -13.14 -5.79 -3.55
N PHE A 229 -12.10 -5.36 -2.84
CA PHE A 229 -12.09 -5.39 -1.39
C PHE A 229 -13.19 -4.50 -0.80
N VAL A 230 -13.34 -3.26 -1.27
CA VAL A 230 -14.42 -2.36 -0.81
C VAL A 230 -15.79 -2.95 -1.07
N LYS A 231 -16.00 -3.60 -2.23
CA LYS A 231 -17.25 -4.29 -2.55
C LYS A 231 -17.53 -5.40 -1.55
N VAL A 232 -16.56 -6.29 -1.33
CA VAL A 232 -16.68 -7.39 -0.37
C VAL A 232 -16.92 -6.88 1.05
N SER A 233 -16.16 -5.89 1.52
CA SER A 233 -16.34 -5.31 2.86
C SER A 233 -17.74 -4.72 3.08
N ARG A 234 -18.36 -4.15 2.03
CA ARG A 234 -19.75 -3.67 2.11
C ARG A 234 -20.74 -4.82 2.21
N LEU A 235 -20.56 -5.87 1.39
CA LEU A 235 -21.45 -7.04 1.37
C LEU A 235 -21.51 -7.75 2.73
N ILE A 236 -20.40 -7.76 3.46
CA ILE A 236 -20.31 -8.41 4.78
C ILE A 236 -20.49 -7.44 5.95
N GLY A 237 -20.88 -6.18 5.70
CA GLY A 237 -21.18 -5.20 6.75
C GLY A 237 -19.98 -4.53 7.44
N LEU A 238 -18.72 -4.84 7.04
CA LEU A 238 -17.52 -4.18 7.60
C LEU A 238 -17.35 -2.72 7.17
N ARG A 239 -18.12 -2.28 6.18
CA ARG A 239 -18.01 -0.94 5.61
C ARG A 239 -19.38 -0.42 5.25
N PRO A 240 -19.76 0.80 5.69
CA PRO A 240 -21.03 1.38 5.31
C PRO A 240 -21.10 1.62 3.79
N THR A 241 -22.31 1.53 3.25
CA THR A 241 -22.59 1.99 1.88
C THR A 241 -22.44 3.51 1.87
N ALA A 242 -21.56 4.01 1.01
CA ALA A 242 -21.35 5.45 0.91
C ALA A 242 -22.50 6.08 0.12
N VAL A 243 -23.10 7.14 0.67
CA VAL A 243 -24.20 7.89 0.08
C VAL A 243 -23.74 8.73 -1.13
N ASP A 244 -22.45 9.04 -1.20
CA ASP A 244 -21.83 9.98 -2.17
C ASP A 244 -20.93 9.30 -3.22
N GLY A 245 -21.03 7.98 -3.39
CA GLY A 245 -20.19 7.24 -4.34
C GLY A 245 -18.72 7.13 -3.95
N ARG A 246 -18.28 7.70 -2.81
CA ARG A 246 -16.92 7.50 -2.30
C ARG A 246 -16.75 6.07 -1.79
N ARG A 247 -15.51 5.65 -1.52
CA ARG A 247 -15.25 4.30 -0.96
C ARG A 247 -15.76 4.15 0.49
N GLY A 248 -16.28 5.19 1.12
CA GLY A 248 -16.67 5.21 2.54
C GLY A 248 -15.45 5.14 3.49
N ARG A 249 -15.65 5.40 4.78
CA ARG A 249 -14.65 5.09 5.82
C ARG A 249 -14.84 3.64 6.28
N GLY A 250 -13.75 2.95 6.61
CA GLY A 250 -13.80 1.57 7.09
C GLY A 250 -12.44 0.87 7.02
N PRO A 251 -12.38 -0.40 7.47
CA PRO A 251 -11.16 -1.21 7.48
C PRO A 251 -10.50 -1.27 6.10
N ARG A 252 -9.17 -1.25 6.04
CA ARG A 252 -8.38 -1.15 4.81
C ARG A 252 -7.74 -2.50 4.50
N LEU A 253 -7.51 -2.76 3.22
CA LEU A 253 -6.79 -3.97 2.80
C LEU A 253 -5.38 -4.09 3.43
N HIS A 254 -4.72 -2.96 3.71
CA HIS A 254 -3.42 -2.96 4.39
C HIS A 254 -3.51 -3.39 5.87
N ASP A 255 -4.69 -3.30 6.48
CA ASP A 255 -4.88 -3.70 7.87
C ASP A 255 -4.74 -5.23 8.05
N MET A 256 -4.85 -6.04 6.97
CA MET A 256 -4.49 -7.48 7.00
C MET A 256 -3.02 -7.71 7.35
N ARG A 257 -2.13 -6.82 6.93
CA ARG A 257 -0.71 -6.87 7.32
C ARG A 257 -0.52 -6.55 8.79
N HIS A 258 -1.24 -5.55 9.28
CA HIS A 258 -1.18 -5.19 10.70
C HIS A 258 -1.68 -6.36 11.56
N ARG A 259 -2.81 -6.96 11.16
CA ARG A 259 -3.30 -8.20 11.75
C ARG A 259 -2.24 -9.29 11.78
N PHE A 260 -1.62 -9.62 10.64
CA PHE A 260 -0.60 -10.68 10.58
C PHE A 260 0.56 -10.41 11.56
N ALA A 261 1.06 -9.17 11.59
CA ALA A 261 2.14 -8.79 12.51
C ALA A 261 1.71 -8.92 13.97
N VAL A 262 0.52 -8.42 14.31
CA VAL A 262 -0.05 -8.46 15.67
C VAL A 262 -0.29 -9.89 16.12
N SER A 263 -0.94 -10.73 15.30
CA SER A 263 -1.17 -12.14 15.62
C SER A 263 0.13 -12.92 15.84
N THR A 264 1.16 -12.64 15.02
CA THR A 264 2.48 -13.25 15.18
C THR A 264 3.12 -12.87 16.51
N LEU A 265 3.09 -11.58 16.86
CA LEU A 265 3.64 -11.09 18.13
C LEU A 265 2.88 -11.68 19.33
N ILE A 266 1.54 -11.70 19.30
CA ILE A 266 0.72 -12.31 20.35
C ILE A 266 1.09 -13.78 20.53
N GLN A 267 1.21 -14.54 19.43
CA GLN A 267 1.60 -15.93 19.48
C GLN A 267 2.99 -16.11 20.11
N TRP A 268 3.96 -15.28 19.72
CA TRP A 268 5.30 -15.33 20.30
C TRP A 268 5.31 -15.05 21.79
N TYR A 269 4.62 -13.99 22.25
CA TYR A 269 4.47 -13.71 23.68
C TYR A 269 3.83 -14.88 24.43
N ARG A 270 2.76 -15.48 23.90
CA ARG A 270 2.08 -16.62 24.52
C ARG A 270 2.94 -17.89 24.53
N SER A 271 3.80 -18.09 23.54
CA SER A 271 4.72 -19.23 23.45
C SER A 271 6.00 -19.06 24.27
N GLY A 272 6.23 -17.89 24.87
CA GLY A 272 7.40 -17.62 25.71
C GLY A 272 8.73 -17.45 24.94
N VAL A 273 8.72 -17.36 23.60
CA VAL A 273 9.94 -17.13 22.82
C VAL A 273 10.50 -15.72 23.09
N ASP A 274 11.79 -15.53 22.81
CA ASP A 274 12.42 -14.24 22.97
C ASP A 274 12.01 -13.25 21.86
N VAL A 275 10.91 -12.52 22.08
CA VAL A 275 10.30 -11.60 21.09
C VAL A 275 11.31 -10.60 20.55
N ASP A 276 12.21 -10.06 21.38
CA ASP A 276 13.22 -9.08 20.94
C ASP A 276 14.24 -9.65 19.96
N ARG A 277 14.52 -10.96 20.04
CA ARG A 277 15.36 -11.69 19.08
C ARG A 277 14.60 -12.06 17.81
N GLU A 278 13.28 -12.21 17.89
CA GLU A 278 12.43 -12.60 16.75
C GLU A 278 11.96 -11.39 15.91
N ILE A 279 11.83 -10.20 16.51
CA ILE A 279 11.41 -8.96 15.83
C ILE A 279 12.21 -8.68 14.53
N PRO A 280 13.55 -8.81 14.48
CA PRO A 280 14.31 -8.61 13.24
C PRO A 280 13.89 -9.55 12.11
N LYS A 281 13.50 -10.80 12.43
CA LYS A 281 13.01 -11.76 11.43
C LYS A 281 11.65 -11.32 10.88
N LEU A 282 10.72 -10.92 11.75
CA LEU A 282 9.41 -10.41 11.33
C LEU A 282 9.55 -9.10 10.52
N ALA A 283 10.44 -8.20 10.92
CA ALA A 283 10.72 -6.96 10.18
C ALA A 283 11.24 -7.27 8.77
N THR A 284 12.14 -8.24 8.63
CA THR A 284 12.66 -8.70 7.34
C THR A 284 11.56 -9.35 6.50
N TYR A 285 10.77 -10.25 7.09
CA TYR A 285 9.65 -10.95 6.45
C TYR A 285 8.60 -9.96 5.91
N LEU A 286 8.29 -8.92 6.68
CA LEU A 286 7.37 -7.87 6.29
C LEU A 286 8.02 -6.85 5.34
N GLY A 287 9.35 -6.78 5.20
CA GLY A 287 10.03 -5.74 4.44
C GLY A 287 9.85 -4.36 5.09
N HIS A 288 10.08 -4.28 6.39
CA HIS A 288 10.25 -3.02 7.12
C HIS A 288 11.67 -2.49 6.96
N LYS A 289 11.84 -1.16 6.98
CA LYS A 289 13.16 -0.53 6.91
C LYS A 289 13.92 -0.54 8.25
N GLY A 290 13.22 -0.81 9.36
CA GLY A 290 13.78 -0.81 10.72
C GLY A 290 12.80 -1.35 11.75
N ARG A 291 13.26 -1.56 12.99
CA ARG A 291 12.49 -2.17 14.10
C ARG A 291 11.35 -1.29 14.60
N ASP A 292 11.45 0.03 14.46
CA ASP A 292 10.44 1.01 14.91
C ASP A 292 9.06 0.80 14.28
N GLN A 293 9.03 0.17 13.10
CA GLN A 293 7.77 -0.17 12.42
C GLN A 293 7.07 -1.37 13.05
N VAL A 294 7.80 -2.21 13.79
CA VAL A 294 7.26 -3.35 14.55
C VAL A 294 6.89 -2.91 15.97
N TYR A 295 7.71 -2.09 16.62
CA TYR A 295 7.40 -1.55 17.97
C TYR A 295 6.09 -0.77 17.99
N TRP A 296 5.70 -0.14 16.89
CA TRP A 296 4.38 0.50 16.75
C TRP A 296 3.20 -0.44 17.03
N TYR A 297 3.31 -1.73 16.73
CA TYR A 297 2.23 -2.69 17.03
C TYR A 297 2.04 -2.89 18.53
N LEU A 298 3.10 -2.78 19.33
CA LEU A 298 3.03 -2.92 20.78
C LEU A 298 2.28 -1.73 21.40
N GLU A 299 2.49 -0.52 20.89
CA GLU A 299 1.80 0.69 21.35
C GLU A 299 0.35 0.78 20.84
N ALA A 300 0.09 0.27 19.63
CA ALA A 300 -1.22 0.41 18.99
C ALA A 300 -2.26 -0.64 19.42
N VAL A 301 -1.86 -1.72 20.09
CA VAL A 301 -2.74 -2.83 20.48
C VAL A 301 -2.65 -3.08 21.98
N PRO A 302 -3.72 -2.79 22.77
CA PRO A 302 -3.70 -2.91 24.22
C PRO A 302 -3.28 -4.29 24.74
N GLU A 303 -3.73 -5.37 24.10
CA GLU A 303 -3.34 -6.74 24.48
C GLU A 303 -1.83 -6.97 24.35
N LEU A 304 -1.19 -6.48 23.28
CA LEU A 304 0.26 -6.58 23.11
C LEU A 304 1.01 -5.76 24.15
N LEU A 305 0.51 -4.57 24.48
CA LEU A 305 1.09 -3.74 25.54
C LEU A 305 1.03 -4.43 26.90
N GLN A 306 -0.11 -5.07 27.21
CA GLN A 306 -0.27 -5.86 28.43
C GLN A 306 0.71 -7.03 28.48
N LEU A 307 0.79 -7.85 27.42
CA LEU A 307 1.71 -9.00 27.34
C LEU A 307 3.18 -8.57 27.46
N ALA A 308 3.56 -7.45 26.84
CA ALA A 308 4.91 -6.89 26.96
C ALA A 308 5.22 -6.40 28.39
N THR A 309 4.25 -5.78 29.05
CA THR A 309 4.37 -5.30 30.44
C THR A 309 4.51 -6.45 31.42
N GLU A 310 3.66 -7.48 31.32
CA GLU A 310 3.70 -8.68 32.17
C GLU A 310 5.03 -9.44 32.08
N ARG A 311 5.64 -9.48 30.89
CA ARG A 311 6.97 -10.08 30.73
C ARG A 311 8.06 -9.24 31.40
N SER A 312 7.98 -7.92 31.27
CA SER A 312 8.97 -7.00 31.86
C SER A 312 8.96 -7.08 33.39
N THR A 313 7.78 -7.20 34.01
CA THR A 313 7.66 -7.34 35.46
C THR A 313 8.16 -8.70 35.96
N ARG A 314 7.95 -9.80 35.20
CA ARG A 314 8.52 -11.13 35.52
C ARG A 314 10.04 -11.20 35.35
N GLY A 315 10.61 -10.48 34.39
CA GLY A 315 12.06 -10.38 34.23
C GLY A 315 12.73 -9.58 35.35
N ALA A 316 12.04 -8.58 35.91
CA ALA A 316 12.54 -7.77 37.02
C ALA A 316 12.45 -8.48 38.38
N SER A 317 11.53 -9.44 38.56
CA SER A 317 11.38 -10.19 39.81
C SER A 317 12.26 -11.46 39.91
N GLY A 318 12.94 -11.85 38.82
CA GLY A 318 13.91 -12.95 38.80
C GLY A 318 15.36 -12.54 39.04
N GLY A 319 15.61 -11.27 39.39
CA GLY A 319 16.93 -10.70 39.65
C GLY A 319 16.99 -10.01 41.00
N ALA A 320 17.01 -10.78 42.08
CA ALA A 320 17.50 -10.36 43.39
C ALA A 320 18.25 -11.56 44.03
N PRO A 321 19.39 -11.30 44.69
CA PRO A 321 20.50 -12.26 44.90
C PRO A 321 20.19 -13.45 45.79
#